data_AF-V9EZS5-F1
#
_entry.id   AF-V9EZS5-F1
#
_cell.length_a   1.000
_cell.length_b   1.000
_cell.length_c   1.000
_cell.angle_alpha   90.00
_cell.angle_beta   90.00
_cell.angle_gamma   90.00
#
_symmetry.space_group_name_H-M   'P 1'
#
loop_
_entity.id
_entity.type
_entity.pdbx_description
1 polymer ?
#
loop_
_entity_poly.entity_id
_entity_poly.type
_entity_poly.pdbx_seq_one_letter_code
_entity_poly.pdbx_strand_id
1 'polypeptide(L)'
;MLRIKLTQVLAAARRSSRLQTLRALSTNPDVDDKAFLKSISQDQAKRALERSAAIRADHISAKGDFPASSQGDHQVDSDEANRKRIIYRSKQRGWLEVDLLLGRWASQNVMQLTSDELQQYEDILNEETIDIFNYISGKSAVPQRLDTPMMKRLQEYCLTSPLGKASIEGFAENKKFMSN
;
A
#
# COMPACT_ATOMS: atom_id res chain seq x y z
N MET A 1 -5.30 -17.65 62.10
CA MET A 1 -6.68 -17.75 61.56
C MET A 1 -6.79 -16.82 60.36
N LEU A 2 -6.37 -17.25 59.17
CA LEU A 2 -7.19 -17.87 58.12
C LEU A 2 -8.34 -16.97 57.60
N ARG A 3 -8.15 -16.35 56.43
CA ARG A 3 -8.86 -16.67 55.17
C ARG A 3 -8.65 -15.54 54.13
N ILE A 4 -7.74 -15.80 53.20
CA ILE A 4 -7.60 -15.06 51.94
C ILE A 4 -8.78 -15.47 51.04
N LYS A 5 -9.61 -14.51 50.59
CA LYS A 5 -10.68 -14.77 49.61
C LYS A 5 -10.09 -14.69 48.21
N LEU A 6 -9.94 -15.86 47.59
CA LEU A 6 -9.56 -16.02 46.18
C LEU A 6 -10.83 -15.91 45.33
N THR A 7 -11.07 -14.78 44.68
CA THR A 7 -12.17 -14.65 43.71
C THR A 7 -11.62 -14.96 42.32
N GLN A 8 -11.86 -16.20 41.87
CA GLN A 8 -11.72 -16.60 40.48
C GLN A 8 -12.90 -16.02 39.69
N VAL A 9 -12.62 -15.23 38.65
CA VAL A 9 -13.61 -14.88 37.63
C VAL A 9 -13.31 -15.72 36.40
N LEU A 10 -14.12 -16.76 36.22
CA LEU A 10 -14.24 -17.58 35.02
C LEU A 10 -14.77 -16.71 33.88
N ALA A 11 -13.90 -16.31 32.95
CA ALA A 11 -14.33 -15.71 31.68
C ALA A 11 -14.50 -16.82 30.64
N ALA A 12 -15.72 -16.91 30.11
CA ALA A 12 -16.24 -17.95 29.27
C ALA A 12 -15.42 -18.19 27.98
N ALA A 13 -15.14 -19.46 27.70
CA ALA A 13 -14.65 -19.94 26.42
C ALA A 13 -15.66 -19.62 25.30
N ARG A 14 -15.38 -18.61 24.49
CA ARG A 14 -16.05 -18.45 23.19
C ARG A 14 -15.43 -19.46 22.22
N ARG A 15 -16.05 -20.64 22.16
CA ARG A 15 -15.91 -21.55 21.02
C ARG A 15 -16.33 -20.80 19.76
N SER A 16 -15.37 -20.45 18.92
CA SER A 16 -15.61 -20.27 17.50
C SER A 16 -14.80 -21.33 16.78
N SER A 17 -15.38 -22.54 16.71
CA SER A 17 -14.97 -23.51 15.72
C SER A 17 -15.36 -22.94 14.36
N ARG A 18 -14.46 -22.18 13.74
CA ARG A 18 -14.47 -22.02 12.30
C ARG A 18 -14.19 -23.42 11.74
N LEU A 19 -15.26 -24.16 11.49
CA LEU A 19 -15.20 -25.34 10.64
C LEU A 19 -14.54 -24.87 9.35
N GLN A 20 -13.30 -25.33 9.13
CA GLN A 20 -12.67 -25.19 7.84
C GLN A 20 -13.55 -25.97 6.88
N THR A 21 -14.36 -25.25 6.12
CA THR A 21 -15.03 -25.80 4.94
C THR A 21 -13.93 -26.40 4.07
N LEU A 22 -13.88 -27.73 4.05
CA LEU A 22 -13.07 -28.51 3.14
C LEU A 22 -13.32 -27.98 1.73
N ARG A 23 -12.27 -27.50 1.06
CA ARG A 23 -12.31 -27.26 -0.39
C ARG A 23 -12.43 -28.62 -1.06
N ALA A 24 -13.66 -29.06 -1.29
CA ALA A 24 -13.95 -30.20 -2.15
C ALA A 24 -13.99 -29.72 -3.60
N LEU A 25 -12.82 -29.59 -4.23
CA LEU A 25 -12.69 -29.36 -5.68
C LEU A 25 -11.52 -30.20 -6.21
N SER A 26 -11.55 -31.51 -5.96
CA SER A 26 -10.75 -32.47 -6.71
C SER A 26 -11.64 -33.08 -7.79
N THR A 27 -11.19 -33.02 -9.05
CA THR A 27 -11.93 -33.51 -10.22
C THR A 27 -11.72 -35.00 -10.49
N ASN A 28 -11.07 -35.73 -9.58
CA ASN A 28 -10.78 -37.15 -9.75
C ASN A 28 -11.24 -37.95 -8.51
N PRO A 29 -12.32 -38.75 -8.61
CA PRO A 29 -12.93 -39.44 -7.47
C PRO A 29 -12.10 -40.60 -6.92
N ASP A 30 -11.06 -41.03 -7.65
CA ASP A 30 -10.17 -42.13 -7.26
C ASP A 30 -9.01 -41.69 -6.35
N VAL A 31 -8.86 -40.39 -6.06
CA VAL A 31 -7.78 -39.89 -5.20
C VAL A 31 -8.25 -39.90 -3.74
N ASP A 32 -7.61 -40.71 -2.90
CA ASP A 32 -7.84 -40.69 -1.45
C ASP A 32 -7.41 -39.33 -0.88
N ASP A 33 -8.37 -38.44 -0.65
CA ASP A 33 -8.17 -37.12 -0.06
C ASP A 33 -7.50 -37.17 1.33
N LYS A 34 -7.46 -38.34 1.98
CA LYS A 34 -6.79 -38.56 3.27
C LYS A 34 -5.43 -39.25 3.15
N ALA A 35 -4.89 -39.44 1.94
CA ALA A 35 -3.59 -40.08 1.73
C ALA A 35 -2.45 -39.39 2.49
N PHE A 36 -2.49 -38.05 2.61
CA PHE A 36 -1.53 -37.26 3.38
C PHE A 36 -1.57 -37.49 4.89
N LEU A 37 -2.73 -37.93 5.44
CA LEU A 37 -2.90 -38.22 6.86
C LEU A 37 -2.46 -39.65 7.22
N LYS A 38 -2.47 -40.58 6.26
CA LYS A 38 -2.06 -41.98 6.45
C LYS A 38 -0.54 -42.19 6.36
N SER A 39 0.20 -41.27 5.73
CA SER A 39 1.63 -41.41 5.45
C SER A 39 2.55 -40.68 6.44
N ILE A 40 2.01 -39.83 7.31
CA ILE A 40 2.78 -39.08 8.30
C ILE A 40 2.76 -39.83 9.63
N SER A 41 3.91 -40.40 10.00
CA SER A 41 4.14 -40.91 11.36
C SER A 41 3.92 -39.79 12.39
N GLN A 42 3.51 -40.14 13.62
CA GLN A 42 3.40 -39.18 14.72
C GLN A 42 4.70 -38.40 14.94
N ASP A 43 5.86 -39.04 14.72
CA ASP A 43 7.17 -38.40 14.80
C ASP A 43 7.38 -37.38 13.68
N GLN A 44 6.91 -37.68 12.47
CA GLN A 44 6.98 -36.77 11.34
C GLN A 44 6.06 -35.56 11.53
N ALA A 45 4.86 -35.76 12.09
CA ALA A 45 3.94 -34.68 12.45
C ALA A 45 4.55 -33.75 13.52
N LYS A 46 5.18 -34.34 14.55
CA LYS A 46 5.88 -33.59 15.59
C LYS A 46 7.02 -32.76 15.01
N ARG A 47 7.88 -33.36 14.18
CA ARG A 47 8.97 -32.65 13.48
C ARG A 47 8.46 -31.53 12.58
N ALA A 48 7.35 -31.75 11.87
CA ALA A 48 6.74 -30.72 11.02
C ALA A 48 6.21 -29.54 11.85
N LEU A 49 5.59 -29.82 13.00
CA LEU A 49 5.08 -28.78 13.90
C LEU A 49 6.23 -27.99 14.52
N GLU A 50 7.26 -28.66 15.04
CA GLU A 50 8.48 -28.04 15.57
C GLU A 50 9.18 -27.18 14.51
N ARG A 51 9.36 -27.71 13.29
CA ARG A 51 9.93 -26.96 12.16
C ARG A 51 9.08 -25.74 11.82
N SER A 52 7.75 -25.87 11.80
CA SER A 52 6.85 -24.76 11.53
C SER A 52 6.90 -23.68 12.62
N ALA A 53 7.10 -24.08 13.88
CA ALA A 53 7.26 -23.16 15.00
C ALA A 53 8.59 -22.39 14.89
N ALA A 54 9.69 -23.08 14.56
CA ALA A 54 10.99 -22.46 14.32
C ALA A 54 10.95 -21.46 13.15
N ILE A 55 10.36 -21.84 12.02
CA ILE A 55 10.22 -20.94 10.86
C ILE A 55 9.40 -19.69 11.21
N ARG A 56 8.32 -19.84 11.96
CA ARG A 56 7.52 -18.68 12.42
C ARG A 56 8.30 -17.82 13.42
N ALA A 57 9.05 -18.43 14.33
CA ALA A 57 9.90 -17.70 15.28
C ALA A 57 10.96 -16.88 14.53
N ASP A 58 11.64 -17.48 13.54
CA ASP A 58 12.62 -16.79 12.70
C ASP A 58 11.98 -15.68 11.85
N HIS A 59 10.77 -15.90 11.33
CA HIS A 59 10.04 -14.89 10.56
C HIS A 59 9.56 -13.71 11.42
N ILE A 60 9.11 -13.98 12.65
CA ILE A 60 8.67 -12.96 13.61
C ILE A 60 9.86 -12.23 14.21
N SER A 61 11.01 -12.91 14.38
CA SER A 61 12.24 -12.25 14.80
C SER A 61 12.61 -11.21 13.74
N ALA A 62 12.46 -9.93 14.10
CA ALA A 62 12.96 -8.86 13.25
C ALA A 62 14.47 -9.07 13.12
N LYS A 63 14.94 -9.41 11.92
CA LYS A 63 16.38 -9.43 11.63
C LYS A 63 16.87 -8.00 11.77
N GLY A 64 17.50 -7.69 12.90
CA GLY A 64 18.13 -6.39 13.14
C GLY A 64 19.47 -6.26 12.41
N ASP A 65 20.15 -7.38 12.21
CA ASP A 65 21.43 -7.45 11.51
C ASP A 65 21.26 -7.99 10.09
N PHE A 66 21.56 -7.13 9.12
CA PHE A 66 21.71 -7.49 7.72
C PHE A 66 23.19 -7.39 7.36
N PRO A 67 23.73 -8.27 6.50
CA PRO A 67 25.13 -8.19 6.09
C PRO A 67 25.41 -6.82 5.45
N ALA A 68 26.59 -6.26 5.71
CA ALA A 68 26.97 -4.92 5.23
C ALA A 68 26.83 -4.78 3.72
N SER A 69 27.01 -5.86 2.95
CA SER A 69 26.80 -5.89 1.49
C SER A 69 25.34 -5.73 1.03
N SER A 70 24.36 -5.90 1.94
CA SER A 70 22.94 -5.70 1.68
C SER A 70 22.44 -4.33 2.13
N GLN A 71 23.25 -3.59 2.89
CA GLN A 71 22.97 -2.20 3.26
C GLN A 71 23.58 -1.33 2.14
N GLY A 72 22.77 -0.54 1.44
CA GLY A 72 23.32 0.40 0.45
C GLY A 72 24.23 1.44 1.14
N ASP A 73 25.21 1.98 0.42
CA ASP A 73 26.14 3.00 0.94
C ASP A 73 25.47 4.33 1.35
N HIS A 74 24.17 4.48 1.07
CA HIS A 74 23.42 5.70 1.31
C HIS A 74 22.65 5.65 2.64
N GLN A 75 23.06 6.49 3.58
CA GLN A 75 22.26 6.80 4.75
C GLN A 75 21.01 7.57 4.29
N VAL A 76 19.84 6.92 4.36
CA VAL A 76 18.58 7.51 3.93
C VAL A 76 18.10 8.49 5.00
N ASP A 77 18.05 9.77 4.67
CA ASP A 77 17.38 10.76 5.51
C ASP A 77 15.86 10.53 5.52
N SER A 78 15.27 10.65 6.70
CA SER A 78 13.83 10.41 6.91
C SER A 78 12.95 11.42 6.16
N ASP A 79 13.37 12.69 6.07
CA ASP A 79 12.63 13.72 5.32
C ASP A 79 12.72 13.46 3.82
N GLU A 80 13.92 13.16 3.32
CA GLU A 80 14.12 12.79 1.92
C GLU A 80 13.29 11.55 1.52
N ALA A 81 13.26 10.53 2.38
CA ALA A 81 12.42 9.34 2.19
C ALA A 81 10.93 9.69 2.13
N ASN A 82 10.47 10.59 3.02
CA ASN A 82 9.08 11.04 3.04
C ASN A 82 8.70 11.79 1.76
N ARG A 83 9.57 12.68 1.27
CA ARG A 83 9.36 13.41 0.00
C ARG A 83 9.32 12.47 -1.19
N LYS A 84 10.21 11.47 -1.24
CA LYS A 84 10.19 10.43 -2.27
C LYS A 84 8.88 9.63 -2.23
N ARG A 85 8.39 9.28 -1.03
CA ARG A 85 7.08 8.61 -0.84
C ARG A 85 5.94 9.48 -1.39
N ILE A 86 5.95 10.78 -1.09
CA ILE A 86 4.94 11.73 -1.55
C ILE A 86 4.94 11.83 -3.09
N ILE A 87 6.12 12.01 -3.71
CA ILE A 87 6.26 12.03 -5.18
C ILE A 87 5.75 10.73 -5.79
N TYR A 88 6.04 9.59 -5.16
CA TYR A 88 5.55 8.29 -5.63
C TYR A 88 4.02 8.19 -5.53
N ARG A 89 3.41 8.61 -4.41
CA ARG A 89 1.95 8.66 -4.25
C ARG A 89 1.28 9.53 -5.32
N SER A 90 1.88 10.64 -5.70
CA SER A 90 1.35 11.52 -6.77
C SER A 90 1.31 10.87 -8.16
N LYS A 91 2.06 9.77 -8.37
CA LYS A 91 2.16 9.05 -9.65
C LYS A 91 1.32 7.75 -9.70
N GLN A 92 0.70 7.36 -8.59
CA GLN A 92 0.13 6.01 -8.41
C GLN A 92 -1.33 6.08 -7.96
N ARG A 93 -2.15 6.82 -8.70
CA ARG A 93 -3.56 7.09 -8.37
C ARG A 93 -4.53 6.28 -9.21
N GLY A 94 -4.07 5.74 -10.34
CA GLY A 94 -4.85 4.88 -11.24
C GLY A 94 -5.60 5.62 -12.35
N TRP A 95 -5.59 6.96 -12.33
CA TRP A 95 -6.10 7.80 -13.41
C TRP A 95 -4.93 8.51 -14.06
N LEU A 96 -4.64 8.17 -15.32
CA LEU A 96 -3.46 8.63 -16.02
C LEU A 96 -3.40 10.17 -16.09
N GLU A 97 -4.53 10.84 -16.24
CA GLU A 97 -4.61 12.30 -16.29
C GLU A 97 -4.13 12.94 -14.99
N VAL A 98 -4.57 12.40 -13.85
CA VAL A 98 -4.19 12.89 -12.52
C VAL A 98 -2.74 12.55 -12.23
N ASP A 99 -2.31 11.34 -12.58
CA ASP A 99 -0.93 10.86 -12.40
C ASP A 99 0.06 11.71 -13.21
N LEU A 100 -0.29 12.11 -14.43
CA LEU A 100 0.55 12.98 -15.25
C LEU A 100 0.60 14.41 -14.70
N LEU A 101 -0.54 14.98 -14.32
CA LEU A 101 -0.61 16.35 -13.77
C LEU A 101 0.15 16.45 -12.44
N LEU A 102 -0.26 15.65 -11.44
CA LEU A 102 0.32 15.69 -10.11
C LEU A 102 1.72 15.10 -10.08
N GLY A 103 1.98 14.01 -10.80
CA GLY A 103 3.28 13.36 -10.82
C GLY A 103 4.37 14.23 -11.44
N ARG A 104 4.06 14.98 -12.50
CA ARG A 104 5.00 15.95 -13.10
C ARG A 104 5.24 17.13 -12.15
N TRP A 105 4.18 17.72 -11.61
CA TRP A 105 4.30 18.81 -10.64
C TRP A 105 5.12 18.39 -9.41
N ALA A 106 4.81 17.22 -8.83
CA ALA A 106 5.48 16.72 -7.65
C ALA A 106 6.97 16.49 -7.87
N SER A 107 7.33 15.88 -9.01
CA SER A 107 8.73 15.62 -9.35
C SER A 107 9.58 16.90 -9.47
N GLN A 108 8.96 18.02 -9.80
CA GLN A 108 9.63 19.31 -9.97
C GLN A 108 9.70 20.13 -8.67
N ASN A 109 8.68 20.01 -7.81
CA ASN A 109 8.49 20.96 -6.69
C ASN A 109 8.66 20.32 -5.30
N VAL A 110 8.31 19.05 -5.09
CA VAL A 110 8.20 18.46 -3.73
C VAL A 110 9.52 18.46 -2.96
N MET A 111 10.66 18.35 -3.65
CA MET A 111 11.97 18.39 -2.99
C MET A 111 12.33 19.78 -2.43
N GLN A 112 11.65 20.84 -2.87
CA GLN A 112 11.92 22.23 -2.50
C GLN A 112 10.87 22.81 -1.55
N LEU A 113 9.79 22.07 -1.27
CA LEU A 113 8.72 22.53 -0.39
C LEU A 113 9.19 22.66 1.06
N THR A 114 8.70 23.70 1.73
CA THR A 114 8.78 23.80 3.20
C THR A 114 7.93 22.70 3.86
N SER A 115 8.15 22.43 5.15
CA SER A 115 7.40 21.41 5.88
C SER A 115 5.89 21.69 5.91
N ASP A 116 5.48 22.96 6.03
CA ASP A 116 4.07 23.37 6.02
C ASP A 116 3.43 23.14 4.65
N GLU A 117 4.12 23.52 3.58
CA GLU A 117 3.65 23.28 2.21
C GLU A 117 3.56 21.79 1.86
N LEU A 118 4.51 21.00 2.37
CA LEU A 118 4.52 19.55 2.20
C LEU A 118 3.32 18.92 2.91
N GLN A 119 2.98 19.39 4.11
CA GLN A 119 1.79 18.95 4.84
C GLN A 119 0.51 19.30 4.05
N GLN A 120 0.38 20.54 3.57
CA GLN A 120 -0.76 20.94 2.74
C GLN A 120 -0.89 20.08 1.48
N TYR A 121 0.23 19.73 0.85
CA TYR A 121 0.23 18.85 -0.32
C TYR A 121 -0.18 17.41 0.04
N GLU A 122 0.29 16.89 1.17
CA GLU A 122 -0.11 15.57 1.65
C GLU A 122 -1.60 15.52 2.02
N ASP A 123 -2.15 16.57 2.61
CA ASP A 123 -3.58 16.68 2.90
C ASP A 123 -4.42 16.60 1.62
N ILE A 124 -3.95 17.23 0.54
CA ILE A 124 -4.57 17.10 -0.78
C ILE A 124 -4.49 15.65 -1.27
N LEU A 125 -3.32 15.00 -1.18
CA LEU A 125 -3.13 13.61 -1.61
C LEU A 125 -3.92 12.57 -0.81
N ASN A 126 -4.48 12.95 0.34
CA ASN A 126 -5.34 12.09 1.15
C ASN A 126 -6.80 12.08 0.65
N GLU A 127 -7.15 12.94 -0.31
CA GLU A 127 -8.46 12.93 -0.97
C GLU A 127 -8.55 11.89 -2.08
N GLU A 128 -9.79 11.49 -2.38
CA GLU A 128 -10.08 10.50 -3.43
C GLU A 128 -9.70 10.97 -4.83
N THR A 129 -9.52 10.01 -5.75
CA THR A 129 -8.98 10.34 -7.07
C THR A 129 -9.84 11.33 -7.85
N ILE A 130 -11.14 11.09 -7.79
CA ILE A 130 -12.18 11.92 -8.40
C ILE A 130 -12.24 13.32 -7.80
N ASP A 131 -12.09 13.44 -6.48
CA ASP A 131 -12.23 14.70 -5.77
C ASP A 131 -11.07 15.64 -6.07
N ILE A 132 -9.82 15.15 -5.99
CA ILE A 132 -8.67 15.98 -6.39
C ILE A 132 -8.83 16.44 -7.83
N PHE A 133 -9.22 15.54 -8.75
CA PHE A 133 -9.40 15.93 -10.14
C PHE A 133 -10.43 17.05 -10.30
N ASN A 134 -11.55 16.97 -9.58
CA ASN A 134 -12.59 18.00 -9.61
C ASN A 134 -12.10 19.33 -9.00
N TYR A 135 -11.32 19.29 -7.92
CA TYR A 135 -10.75 20.48 -7.29
C TYR A 135 -9.70 21.15 -8.16
N ILE A 136 -8.70 20.40 -8.67
CA ILE A 136 -7.62 20.97 -9.50
C ILE A 136 -8.13 21.46 -10.86
N SER A 137 -9.22 20.88 -11.37
CA SER A 137 -9.88 21.32 -12.61
C SER A 137 -10.89 22.45 -12.40
N GLY A 138 -11.15 22.86 -11.15
CA GLY A 138 -12.14 23.89 -10.83
C GLY A 138 -13.60 23.48 -11.07
N LYS A 139 -13.89 22.18 -11.20
CA LYS A 139 -15.26 21.65 -11.40
C LYS A 139 -16.09 21.66 -10.12
N SER A 140 -15.44 21.55 -8.98
CA SER A 140 -16.08 21.55 -7.67
C SER A 140 -15.42 22.57 -6.76
N ALA A 141 -16.21 23.11 -5.82
CA ALA A 141 -15.69 24.01 -4.81
C ALA A 141 -14.71 23.26 -3.89
N VAL A 142 -13.57 23.88 -3.62
CA VAL A 142 -12.57 23.34 -2.70
C VAL A 142 -13.12 23.43 -1.27
N PRO A 143 -13.13 22.34 -0.49
CA PRO A 143 -13.52 22.39 0.92
C PRO A 143 -12.61 23.34 1.70
N GLN A 144 -13.13 24.01 2.73
CA GLN A 144 -12.37 25.01 3.51
C GLN A 144 -11.06 24.46 4.08
N ARG A 145 -10.99 23.17 4.43
CA ARG A 145 -9.77 22.51 4.92
C ARG A 145 -8.63 22.47 3.88
N LEU A 146 -8.98 22.51 2.59
CA LEU A 146 -8.05 22.41 1.46
C LEU A 146 -7.91 23.74 0.70
N ASP A 147 -8.58 24.82 1.13
CA ASP A 147 -8.41 26.16 0.54
C ASP A 147 -7.09 26.77 1.01
N THR A 148 -6.01 26.18 0.53
CA THR A 148 -4.63 26.50 0.88
C THR A 148 -3.90 27.13 -0.32
N PRO A 149 -2.80 27.86 -0.09
CA PRO A 149 -1.93 28.32 -1.16
C PRO A 149 -1.40 27.18 -2.03
N MET A 150 -1.27 25.97 -1.48
CA MET A 150 -0.86 24.78 -2.22
C MET A 150 -1.91 24.35 -3.26
N MET A 151 -3.19 24.30 -2.87
CA MET A 151 -4.27 23.97 -3.81
C MET A 151 -4.33 24.97 -4.97
N LYS A 152 -4.19 26.27 -4.66
CA LYS A 152 -4.19 27.33 -5.69
C LYS A 152 -3.04 27.17 -6.68
N ARG A 153 -1.83 26.87 -6.19
CA ARG A 153 -0.68 26.56 -7.04
C ARG A 153 -0.90 25.35 -7.96
N LEU A 154 -1.58 24.31 -7.48
CA LEU A 154 -1.93 23.15 -8.31
C LEU A 154 -2.98 23.50 -9.37
N GLN A 155 -4.00 24.28 -9.02
CA GLN A 155 -5.02 24.76 -9.97
C GLN A 155 -4.37 25.60 -11.07
N GLU A 156 -3.55 26.59 -10.70
CA GLU A 156 -2.79 27.42 -11.64
C GLU A 156 -1.93 26.55 -12.57
N TYR A 157 -1.18 25.61 -12.00
CA TYR A 157 -0.37 24.68 -12.79
C TYR A 157 -1.22 23.90 -13.80
N CYS A 158 -2.35 23.33 -13.39
CA CYS A 158 -3.23 22.59 -14.29
C CYS A 158 -3.82 23.47 -15.40
N LEU A 159 -4.17 24.72 -15.08
CA LEU A 159 -4.71 25.70 -16.03
C LEU A 159 -3.67 26.14 -17.08
N THR A 160 -2.38 26.13 -16.76
CA THR A 160 -1.30 26.43 -17.73
C THR A 160 -1.11 25.35 -18.81
N SER A 161 -1.84 24.23 -18.74
CA SER A 161 -1.73 23.09 -19.66
C SER A 161 -0.29 22.58 -19.82
N PRO A 162 0.35 22.12 -18.73
CA PRO A 162 1.79 21.86 -18.65
C PRO A 162 2.25 20.65 -19.48
N LEU A 163 1.31 19.84 -19.95
CA LEU A 163 1.53 18.71 -20.84
C LEU A 163 1.51 19.11 -22.33
N GLY A 164 1.21 20.38 -22.63
CA GLY A 164 1.03 20.87 -23.99
C GLY A 164 -0.32 20.44 -24.59
N LYS A 165 -0.49 20.72 -25.88
CA LYS A 165 -1.63 20.26 -26.68
C LYS A 165 -1.18 19.11 -27.58
N ALA A 166 -1.93 18.01 -27.58
CA ALA A 166 -1.67 16.93 -28.52
C ALA A 166 -1.92 17.42 -29.96
N SER A 167 -1.00 17.13 -30.88
CA SER A 167 -1.22 17.38 -32.30
C SER A 167 -2.04 16.22 -32.90
N ILE A 168 -3.01 16.57 -33.75
CA ILE A 168 -3.84 15.56 -34.44
C ILE A 168 -2.96 14.69 -35.34
N GLU A 169 -1.98 15.31 -36.01
CA GLU A 169 -1.00 14.65 -36.87
C GLU A 169 -0.11 13.68 -36.07
N GLY A 170 0.43 14.13 -34.93
CA GLY A 170 1.27 13.28 -34.08
C GLY A 170 0.49 12.11 -33.48
N PHE A 171 -0.81 12.31 -33.18
CA PHE A 171 -1.68 11.20 -32.81
C PHE A 171 -1.86 10.21 -33.96
N ALA A 172 -2.15 10.67 -35.18
CA ALA A 172 -2.31 9.81 -36.35
C ALA A 172 -1.03 9.01 -36.67
N GLU A 173 0.13 9.66 -36.54
CA GLU A 173 1.43 9.02 -36.72
C GLU A 173 1.71 7.97 -35.63
N ASN A 174 1.42 8.25 -34.37
CA ASN A 174 1.66 7.31 -33.28
C ASN A 174 0.66 6.17 -33.26
N LYS A 175 -0.57 6.39 -33.73
CA LYS A 175 -1.62 5.38 -33.80
C LYS A 175 -1.21 4.14 -34.60
N LYS A 176 -0.31 4.28 -35.60
CA LYS A 176 0.24 3.14 -36.36
C LYS A 176 1.07 2.16 -35.51
N PHE A 177 1.59 2.63 -34.37
CA PHE A 177 2.38 1.84 -33.42
C PHE A 177 1.57 1.39 -32.20
N MET A 178 0.38 1.95 -31.99
CA MET A 178 -0.51 1.51 -30.92
C MET A 178 -1.18 0.21 -31.37
N SER A 179 -0.94 -0.89 -30.66
CA SER A 179 -1.67 -2.14 -30.92
C SER A 179 -3.15 -1.89 -30.69
N ASN A 180 -3.97 -2.21 -31.70
CA ASN A 180 -5.42 -2.34 -31.52
C ASN A 180 -5.74 -3.47 -30.55
#